data_AF-A0A966QVQ9-F1
#
_entry.id   AF-A0A966QVQ9-F1
#
_cell.length_a   1.000
_cell.length_b   1.000
_cell.length_c   1.000
_cell.angle_alpha   90.00
_cell.angle_beta   90.00
_cell.angle_gamma   90.00
#
_symmetry.space_group_name_H-M   'P 1'
#
loop_
_entity.id
_entity.type
_entity.pdbx_description
1 polymer ?
#
loop_
_entity_poly.entity_id
_entity_poly.type
_entity_poly.pdbx_seq_one_letter_code
_entity_poly.pdbx_strand_id
1 'polypeptide(L)'
;MTDLVTINQYKSFRGVTGNTDDPKLNIIVPSVSNLVKTYCGRTFLDYYNTNKVEYFTLKWKQNIVFLTETPITSIISVEELEESTINTYTTLTASEYVVDDNLSAI
;
A
#
# COMPACT_ATOMS: atom_id res chain seq x y z
N MET A 1 5.01 -6.77 8.52
CA MET A 1 5.51 -5.59 7.79
C MET A 1 6.81 -6.00 7.13
N THR A 2 6.81 -6.08 5.81
CA THR A 2 7.94 -6.56 5.00
C THR A 2 8.97 -5.46 4.86
N ASP A 3 10.23 -5.76 5.17
CA ASP A 3 11.35 -4.84 4.95
C ASP A 3 11.60 -4.63 3.46
N LEU A 4 12.05 -3.43 3.09
CA LEU A 4 12.33 -3.11 1.68
C LEU A 4 13.54 -3.87 1.14
N VAL A 5 14.47 -4.21 2.03
CA VAL A 5 15.74 -4.88 1.71
C VAL A 5 16.02 -5.91 2.79
N THR A 6 16.51 -7.08 2.40
CA THR A 6 16.97 -8.10 3.35
C THR A 6 18.41 -7.84 3.81
N ILE A 7 18.77 -8.31 5.00
CA ILE A 7 20.15 -8.19 5.52
C ILE A 7 21.16 -8.80 4.53
N ASN A 8 20.81 -9.91 3.87
CA ASN A 8 21.68 -10.55 2.88
C ASN A 8 21.90 -9.67 1.63
N GLN A 9 20.85 -9.05 1.09
CA GLN A 9 21.01 -8.11 -0.03
C GLN A 9 21.89 -6.92 0.35
N TYR A 10 21.73 -6.39 1.57
CA TYR A 10 22.58 -5.30 2.06
C TYR A 10 24.05 -5.74 2.22
N LYS A 11 24.30 -6.93 2.75
CA LYS A 11 25.65 -7.51 2.87
C LYS A 11 26.32 -7.73 1.51
N SER A 12 25.58 -8.29 0.55
CA SER A 12 26.05 -8.47 -0.82
C SER A 12 26.37 -7.13 -1.48
N PHE A 13 25.56 -6.09 -1.27
CA PHE A 13 25.82 -4.75 -1.77
C PHE A 13 27.08 -4.12 -1.17
N ARG A 14 27.30 -4.31 0.15
CA ARG A 14 28.46 -3.74 0.85
C ARG A 14 29.73 -4.59 0.80
N GLY A 15 29.68 -5.79 0.21
CA GLY A 15 30.82 -6.72 0.17
C GLY A 15 31.21 -7.28 1.55
N VAL A 16 30.25 -7.34 2.49
CA VAL A 16 30.50 -7.85 3.86
C VAL A 16 30.19 -9.35 3.90
N THR A 17 31.18 -10.18 4.20
CA THR A 17 31.07 -11.63 4.28
C THR A 17 30.98 -12.18 5.72
N GLY A 18 31.10 -11.31 6.73
CA GLY A 18 31.04 -11.67 8.14
C GLY A 18 29.66 -11.45 8.79
N ASN A 19 29.43 -12.11 9.94
CA ASN A 19 28.19 -12.02 10.72
C ASN A 19 28.28 -11.05 11.91
N THR A 20 29.42 -10.37 12.06
CA THR A 20 29.73 -9.50 13.21
C THR A 20 28.79 -8.30 13.30
N ASP A 21 28.31 -7.79 12.15
CA ASP A 21 27.44 -6.63 12.09
C ASP A 21 25.95 -6.96 12.05
N ASP A 22 25.57 -8.24 12.04
CA ASP A 22 24.19 -8.71 11.92
C ASP A 22 23.26 -8.14 13.00
N PRO A 23 23.68 -8.04 14.28
CA PRO A 23 22.84 -7.43 15.30
C PRO A 23 22.54 -5.95 15.03
N LYS A 24 23.48 -5.21 14.44
CA LYS A 24 23.29 -3.79 14.08
C LYS A 24 22.41 -3.67 12.85
N LEU A 25 22.63 -4.52 11.84
CA LEU A 25 21.84 -4.52 10.61
C LEU A 25 20.38 -4.90 10.87
N ASN A 26 20.13 -5.80 11.82
CA ASN A 26 18.77 -6.19 12.22
C ASN A 26 17.98 -5.04 12.88
N ILE A 27 18.66 -3.99 13.36
CA ILE A 27 18.01 -2.78 13.90
C ILE A 27 17.85 -1.73 12.79
N ILE A 28 18.92 -1.47 12.03
CA ILE A 28 18.95 -0.37 11.05
C ILE A 28 18.03 -0.66 9.87
N VAL A 29 17.98 -1.91 9.37
CA VAL A 29 17.22 -2.26 8.16
C VAL A 29 15.71 -2.03 8.36
N PRO A 30 15.09 -2.49 9.48
CA PRO A 30 13.69 -2.15 9.76
C PRO A 30 13.48 -0.66 10.01
N SER A 31 14.38 0.02 10.72
CA SER A 31 14.24 1.46 11.00
C SER A 31 14.25 2.31 9.73
N VAL A 32 15.14 2.02 8.78
CA VAL A 32 15.21 2.74 7.49
C VAL A 32 14.00 2.38 6.63
N SER A 33 13.59 1.11 6.58
CA SER A 33 12.38 0.71 5.87
C SER A 33 11.14 1.44 6.39
N ASN A 34 11.03 1.60 7.71
CA ASN A 34 9.95 2.35 8.34
C ASN A 34 10.02 3.84 8.04
N LEU A 35 11.21 4.44 8.08
CA LEU A 35 11.41 5.85 7.73
C LEU A 35 10.94 6.15 6.30
N VAL A 36 11.31 5.31 5.33
CA VAL A 36 10.90 5.47 3.93
C VAL A 36 9.39 5.34 3.78
N LYS A 37 8.77 4.36 4.45
CA LYS A 37 7.30 4.19 4.47
C LYS A 37 6.60 5.40 5.07
N THR A 38 7.09 5.93 6.19
CA THR A 38 6.52 7.14 6.82
C THR A 38 6.73 8.38 5.96
N TYR A 39 7.88 8.53 5.31
CA TYR A 39 8.16 9.66 4.44
C TYR A 39 7.27 9.68 3.20
N CYS A 40 7.11 8.52 2.54
CA CYS A 40 6.25 8.40 1.37
C CYS A 40 4.76 8.29 1.73
N GLY A 41 4.42 8.09 3.00
CA GLY A 41 3.04 7.92 3.48
C GLY A 41 2.35 6.65 2.96
N ARG A 42 3.12 5.63 2.56
CA ARG A 42 2.65 4.46 1.81
C ARG A 42 3.41 3.20 2.19
N THR A 43 2.84 2.04 1.87
CA THR A 43 3.46 0.73 2.10
C THR A 43 3.71 0.00 0.78
N PHE A 44 4.99 -0.21 0.45
CA PHE A 44 5.37 -0.72 -0.88
C PHE A 44 5.16 -2.23 -1.08
N LEU A 45 5.43 -3.03 -0.04
CA LEU A 45 5.51 -4.50 -0.13
C LEU A 45 4.48 -5.21 0.76
N ASP A 46 3.78 -4.47 1.61
CA ASP A 46 2.92 -5.06 2.64
C ASP A 46 1.61 -5.62 2.07
N TYR A 47 1.13 -5.08 0.95
CA TYR A 47 -0.12 -5.47 0.28
C TYR A 47 0.07 -6.00 -1.14
N TYR A 48 1.27 -6.47 -1.48
CA TYR A 48 1.51 -7.04 -2.81
C TYR A 48 0.83 -8.40 -3.00
N ASN A 49 0.83 -9.25 -1.96
CA ASN A 49 0.23 -10.59 -1.97
C ASN A 49 -1.05 -10.68 -1.12
N THR A 50 -1.45 -9.60 -0.47
CA THR A 50 -2.61 -9.54 0.44
C THR A 50 -3.48 -8.36 0.06
N ASN A 51 -4.78 -8.59 0.02
CA ASN A 51 -5.74 -7.57 -0.37
C ASN A 51 -5.85 -6.53 0.74
N LYS A 52 -5.66 -5.25 0.39
CA LYS A 52 -5.95 -4.12 1.29
C LYS A 52 -7.40 -3.70 1.10
N VAL A 53 -8.11 -3.49 2.21
CA VAL A 53 -9.44 -2.88 2.20
C VAL A 53 -9.30 -1.45 2.71
N GLU A 54 -9.75 -0.48 1.92
CA GLU A 54 -9.77 0.95 2.28
C GLU A 54 -11.21 1.43 2.35
N TYR A 55 -11.56 2.16 3.42
CA TYR A 55 -12.89 2.73 3.62
C TYR A 55 -12.82 4.24 3.45
N PHE A 56 -13.69 4.79 2.62
CA PHE A 56 -13.77 6.22 2.35
C PHE A 56 -15.15 6.73 2.72
N THR A 57 -15.20 7.79 3.55
CA THR A 57 -16.45 8.49 3.85
C THR A 57 -16.48 9.80 3.08
N LEU A 58 -17.31 9.84 2.04
CA LEU A 58 -17.52 11.02 1.21
C LEU A 58 -18.66 11.86 1.80
N LYS A 59 -18.38 13.10 2.21
CA LYS A 59 -19.41 14.02 2.77
C LYS A 59 -20.23 14.75 1.71
N TRP A 60 -19.76 14.76 0.48
CA TRP A 60 -20.40 15.41 -0.66
C TRP A 60 -20.20 14.55 -1.91
N LYS A 61 -21.01 14.77 -2.95
CA LYS A 61 -20.92 14.01 -4.20
C LYS A 61 -19.56 14.25 -4.85
N GLN A 62 -18.78 13.18 -5.00
CA GLN A 62 -17.52 13.15 -5.74
C GLN A 62 -17.53 11.98 -6.71
N ASN A 63 -16.85 12.15 -7.84
CA ASN A 63 -16.69 11.13 -8.88
C ASN A 63 -15.29 10.47 -8.86
N ILE A 64 -14.43 10.86 -7.91
CA ILE A 64 -13.04 10.41 -7.81
C ILE A 64 -12.72 10.16 -6.34
N VAL A 65 -12.03 9.04 -6.08
CA VAL A 65 -11.47 8.70 -4.77
C VAL A 65 -9.99 8.38 -4.97
N PHE A 66 -9.12 8.99 -4.17
CA PHE A 66 -7.70 8.71 -4.20
C PHE A 66 -7.37 7.58 -3.23
N LEU A 67 -6.80 6.50 -3.77
CA LEU A 67 -6.29 5.38 -2.97
C LEU A 67 -4.99 5.78 -2.28
N THR A 68 -4.78 5.26 -1.07
CA THR A 68 -3.56 5.54 -0.31
C THR A 68 -2.34 4.86 -0.94
N GLU A 69 -2.50 3.62 -1.44
CA GLU A 69 -1.42 2.89 -2.09
C GLU A 69 -1.43 3.10 -3.61
N THR A 70 -0.27 3.44 -4.16
CA THR A 70 -0.03 3.35 -5.62
C THR A 70 1.43 2.90 -5.85
N PRO A 71 1.72 2.21 -6.96
CA PRO A 71 0.80 1.70 -7.99
C PRO A 71 -0.05 0.52 -7.50
N ILE A 72 -1.25 0.36 -8.05
CA ILE A 72 -2.15 -0.77 -7.77
C ILE A 72 -1.96 -1.89 -8.80
N THR A 73 -2.14 -3.14 -8.38
CA THR A 73 -2.06 -4.31 -9.29
C THR A 73 -3.42 -4.64 -9.90
N SER A 74 -4.46 -4.72 -9.07
CA SER A 74 -5.84 -4.98 -9.49
C SER A 74 -6.83 -4.60 -8.38
N ILE A 75 -8.01 -4.13 -8.76
CA ILE A 75 -9.14 -3.98 -7.85
C ILE A 75 -9.97 -5.27 -7.86
N ILE A 76 -10.33 -5.77 -6.68
CA ILE A 76 -11.07 -7.03 -6.54
C ILE A 76 -12.58 -6.78 -6.44
N SER A 77 -12.97 -5.84 -5.58
CA SER A 77 -14.35 -5.42 -5.41
C SER A 77 -14.39 -3.97 -4.96
N VAL A 78 -15.39 -3.24 -5.44
CA VAL A 78 -15.75 -1.91 -4.93
C VAL A 78 -17.16 -2.04 -4.40
N GLU A 79 -17.37 -1.50 -3.21
CA GLU A 79 -18.65 -1.55 -2.55
C GLU A 79 -19.01 -0.15 -2.07
N GLU A 80 -20.25 0.26 -2.29
CA GLU A 80 -20.77 1.52 -1.79
C GLU A 80 -21.91 1.29 -0.79
N LEU A 81 -22.01 2.21 0.16
CA LEU A 81 -23.12 2.29 1.09
C LEU A 81 -23.90 3.57 0.74
N GLU A 82 -25.08 3.42 0.15
CA GLU A 82 -25.96 4.55 -0.10
C GLU A 82 -26.65 5.01 1.20
N GLU A 83 -26.87 6.32 1.32
CA GLU A 83 -27.54 6.93 2.48
C GLU A 83 -28.95 6.36 2.74
N SER A 84 -29.63 5.88 1.70
CA SER A 84 -30.96 5.26 1.79
C SER A 84 -30.96 3.82 2.29
N THR A 85 -29.81 3.15 2.31
CA THR A 85 -29.69 1.73 2.72
C THR A 85 -29.08 1.61 4.12
N ILE A 86 -29.85 1.03 5.04
CA ILE A 86 -29.35 0.73 6.39
C ILE A 86 -28.39 -0.47 6.31
N ASN A 87 -27.10 -0.21 6.47
CA ASN A 87 -26.03 -1.19 6.76
C ASN A 87 -25.83 -2.33 5.73
N THR A 88 -26.18 -2.12 4.46
CA THR A 88 -25.87 -3.10 3.40
C THR A 88 -25.00 -2.46 2.33
N TYR A 89 -23.83 -3.05 2.10
CA TYR A 89 -22.92 -2.66 1.04
C TYR A 89 -23.42 -3.23 -0.28
N THR A 90 -23.56 -2.38 -1.30
CA THR A 90 -23.89 -2.80 -2.66
C THR A 90 -22.59 -2.91 -3.45
N THR A 91 -22.31 -4.09 -4.00
CA THR A 91 -21.14 -4.31 -4.85
C THR A 91 -21.33 -3.62 -6.20
N LEU A 92 -20.42 -2.72 -6.55
CA LEU A 92 -20.41 -2.04 -7.84
C LEU A 92 -19.89 -2.95 -8.94
N THR A 93 -20.52 -2.87 -10.09
CA THR A 93 -20.13 -3.58 -11.31
C THR A 93 -19.10 -2.78 -12.10
N ALA A 94 -18.37 -3.44 -13.01
CA ALA A 94 -17.32 -2.81 -13.82
C ALA A 94 -17.82 -1.70 -14.79
N SER A 95 -19.14 -1.44 -14.85
CA SER A 95 -19.71 -0.30 -15.58
C SER A 95 -19.84 0.97 -14.74
N GLU A 96 -19.73 0.84 -13.40
CA GLU A 96 -20.02 1.92 -12.44
C GLU A 96 -18.73 2.55 -11.89
N TYR A 97 -17.58 1.89 -12.04
CA TYR A 97 -16.29 2.43 -11.67
C TYR A 97 -15.25 2.19 -12.77
N VAL A 98 -14.28 3.09 -12.86
CA VAL A 98 -13.12 2.98 -13.74
C VAL A 98 -11.85 3.24 -12.95
N VAL A 99 -10.81 2.44 -13.19
CA VAL A 99 -9.48 2.73 -12.68
C VAL A 99 -8.79 3.62 -13.71
N ASP A 100 -8.44 4.83 -13.29
CA ASP A 100 -7.65 5.72 -14.12
C ASP A 100 -6.16 5.53 -13.81
N ASP A 101 -5.48 4.71 -14.62
CA ASP A 101 -4.04 4.47 -14.52
C ASP A 101 -3.21 5.64 -15.09
N ASN A 102 -3.84 6.58 -15.82
CA ASN A 102 -3.18 7.70 -16.47
C ASN A 102 -3.29 9.00 -15.67
N LEU A 103 -4.25 9.08 -14.74
CA LEU A 103 -4.36 10.22 -13.84
C LEU A 103 -3.14 10.22 -12.92
N SER A 104 -2.14 10.99 -13.34
CA SER A 104 -1.01 11.35 -12.53
C SER A 104 -1.55 12.15 -11.35
N ALA A 105 -1.77 11.49 -10.22
CA ALA A 105 -1.96 12.15 -8.95
C ALA A 105 -0.60 12.66 -8.45
N ILE A 106 -0.04 13.62 -9.19
CA ILE A 106 0.98 14.61 -8.82
C ILE A 106 0.72 15.86 -9.67
#